data_AF-A0A919FKH0-F1
#
_entry.id   AF-A0A919FKH0-F1
#
_cell.length_a   1.000
_cell.length_b   1.000
_cell.length_c   1.000
_cell.angle_alpha   90.00
_cell.angle_beta   90.00
_cell.angle_gamma   90.00
#
_symmetry.space_group_name_H-M   'P 1'
#
loop_
_entity.id
_entity.type
_entity.pdbx_description
1 polymer ?
#
loop_
_entity_poly.entity_id
_entity_poly.type
_entity_poly.pdbx_seq_one_letter_code
_entity_poly.pdbx_strand_id
1 'polypeptide(L)'
;MPEPTPLTEAVDRLADRFRAMPQSRLLAAVPGHASRATAVLALARTLAAVALALEGRQARPFPDAGAFAAGDQLAVAGHDLAAALAALGPAAGAAAGSAGGGGDSTGGSDRGSGRGDREGGPVVLPVPLGSLPAGDPADGAAVLAEALAAVAATAELCA
;
A
#
# COMPACT_ATOMS: atom_id res chain seq x y z
N MET A 1 -12.14 -18.16 0.17
CA MET A 1 -10.68 -17.99 0.04
C MET A 1 -10.45 -16.92 -1.01
N PRO A 2 -9.88 -15.76 -0.65
CA PRO A 2 -9.55 -14.75 -1.65
C PRO A 2 -8.45 -15.31 -2.56
N GLU A 3 -8.71 -15.35 -3.87
CA GLU A 3 -7.68 -15.61 -4.89
C GLU A 3 -7.06 -14.26 -5.27
N PRO A 4 -5.83 -13.92 -4.84
CA PRO A 4 -5.29 -12.58 -5.00
C PRO A 4 -4.73 -12.31 -6.41
N THR A 5 -4.67 -13.31 -7.29
CA THR A 5 -4.16 -13.19 -8.66
C THR A 5 -4.76 -12.01 -9.46
N PRO A 6 -6.09 -11.75 -9.41
CA PRO A 6 -6.67 -10.61 -10.11
C PRO A 6 -6.12 -9.26 -9.61
N LEU A 7 -5.76 -9.16 -8.32
CA LEU A 7 -5.17 -7.95 -7.75
C LEU A 7 -3.77 -7.74 -8.30
N THR A 8 -2.90 -8.77 -8.26
CA THR A 8 -1.53 -8.67 -8.80
C THR A 8 -1.54 -8.30 -10.28
N GLU A 9 -2.42 -8.91 -11.08
CA GLU A 9 -2.53 -8.56 -12.50
C GLU A 9 -3.02 -7.11 -12.71
N ALA A 10 -3.97 -6.64 -11.90
CA ALA A 10 -4.50 -5.29 -12.02
C ALA A 10 -3.45 -4.23 -11.65
N VAL A 11 -2.68 -4.44 -10.57
CA VAL A 11 -1.60 -3.52 -10.19
C VAL A 11 -0.45 -3.55 -11.17
N ASP A 12 -0.08 -4.71 -11.71
CA ASP A 12 0.99 -4.84 -12.70
C ASP A 12 0.64 -4.10 -14.00
N ARG A 13 -0.59 -4.28 -14.51
CA ARG A 13 -1.06 -3.54 -15.69
C ARG A 13 -1.04 -2.03 -15.48
N LEU A 14 -1.42 -1.55 -14.29
CA LEU A 14 -1.39 -0.12 -13.99
C LEU A 14 0.04 0.39 -13.80
N ALA A 15 0.90 -0.37 -13.13
CA ALA A 15 2.32 -0.06 -12.95
C ALA A 15 3.04 0.03 -14.29
N ASP A 16 2.83 -0.92 -15.20
CA ASP A 16 3.45 -0.94 -16.53
C ASP A 16 3.02 0.25 -17.38
N ARG A 17 1.75 0.66 -17.29
CA ARG A 17 1.29 1.91 -17.91
C ARG A 17 2.11 3.10 -17.42
N PHE A 18 2.30 3.22 -16.10
CA PHE A 18 3.04 4.34 -15.50
C PHE A 18 4.52 4.32 -15.84
N ARG A 19 5.15 3.13 -15.88
CA ARG A 19 6.54 2.93 -16.34
C ARG A 19 6.75 3.39 -17.78
N ALA A 20 5.73 3.24 -18.63
CA ALA A 20 5.78 3.66 -20.02
C ALA A 20 5.41 5.14 -20.25
N MET A 21 4.93 5.87 -19.24
CA MET A 21 4.50 7.26 -19.42
C MET A 21 5.70 8.23 -19.49
N PRO A 22 5.67 9.21 -20.41
CA PRO A 22 6.64 10.31 -20.38
C PRO A 22 6.40 11.21 -19.16
N GLN A 23 7.46 11.90 -18.73
CA GLN A 23 7.43 12.80 -17.56
C GLN A 23 6.28 13.83 -17.61
N SER A 24 6.04 14.44 -18.77
CA SER A 24 4.98 15.43 -18.95
C SER A 24 3.58 14.87 -18.63
N ARG A 25 3.34 13.59 -18.94
CA ARG A 25 2.07 12.92 -18.63
C ARG A 25 2.01 12.49 -17.18
N LEU A 26 3.11 11.99 -16.61
CA LEU A 26 3.20 11.63 -15.19
C LEU A 26 2.93 12.82 -14.25
N LEU A 27 3.47 13.98 -14.60
CA LEU A 27 3.36 15.21 -13.81
C LEU A 27 2.09 16.03 -14.10
N ALA A 28 1.29 15.64 -15.09
CA ALA A 28 0.03 16.30 -15.37
C ALA A 28 -0.99 16.04 -14.25
N ALA A 29 -1.63 17.11 -13.78
CA ALA A 29 -2.65 17.08 -12.74
C ALA A 29 -3.86 16.23 -13.15
N VAL A 30 -4.51 15.64 -12.15
CA VAL A 30 -5.78 14.91 -12.27
C VAL A 30 -6.71 15.36 -11.16
N PRO A 31 -8.04 15.21 -11.29
CA PRO A 31 -8.97 15.56 -10.22
C PRO A 31 -8.53 15.03 -8.85
N GLY A 32 -8.42 15.93 -7.86
CA GLY A 32 -8.03 15.59 -6.49
C GLY A 32 -6.52 15.42 -6.24
N HIS A 33 -5.66 15.42 -7.26
CA HIS A 33 -4.22 15.20 -7.10
C HIS A 33 -3.35 16.15 -7.93
N ALA A 34 -2.22 16.57 -7.37
CA ALA A 34 -1.27 17.45 -8.06
C ALA A 34 -0.72 16.84 -9.36
N SER A 35 -0.67 15.51 -9.46
CA SER A 35 -0.23 14.75 -10.62
C SER A 35 -0.80 13.33 -10.64
N ARG A 36 -0.77 12.66 -11.80
CA ARG A 36 -1.02 11.21 -11.90
C ARG A 36 -0.11 10.41 -10.96
N ALA A 37 1.17 10.78 -10.88
CA ALA A 37 2.13 10.11 -10.00
C ALA A 37 1.70 10.18 -8.52
N THR A 38 1.20 11.34 -8.07
CA THR A 38 0.71 11.49 -6.69
C THR A 38 -0.59 10.72 -6.44
N ALA A 39 -1.44 10.53 -7.45
CA ALA A 39 -2.64 9.70 -7.34
C ALA A 39 -2.29 8.22 -7.14
N VAL A 40 -1.37 7.69 -7.97
CA VAL A 40 -0.90 6.31 -7.84
C VAL A 40 -0.09 6.08 -6.56
N LEU A 41 0.74 7.04 -6.15
CA LEU A 41 1.44 6.94 -4.86
C LEU A 41 0.45 6.88 -3.70
N ALA A 42 -0.62 7.68 -3.72
CA ALA A 42 -1.65 7.63 -2.69
C ALA A 42 -2.33 6.24 -2.64
N LEU A 43 -2.64 5.63 -3.79
CA LEU A 43 -3.13 4.25 -3.85
C LEU A 43 -2.12 3.27 -3.24
N ALA A 44 -0.84 3.34 -3.63
CA ALA A 44 0.22 2.46 -3.12
C ALA A 44 0.35 2.53 -1.59
N ARG A 45 0.30 3.74 -1.01
CA ARG A 45 0.32 3.94 0.45
C ARG A 45 -0.82 3.20 1.13
N THR A 46 -2.01 3.25 0.54
CA THR A 46 -3.16 2.57 1.10
C THR A 46 -3.05 1.06 1.01
N LEU A 47 -2.65 0.51 -0.14
CA LEU A 47 -2.46 -0.93 -0.28
C LEU A 47 -1.44 -1.47 0.75
N ALA A 48 -0.33 -0.74 0.95
CA ALA A 48 0.68 -1.10 1.94
C ALA A 48 0.15 -1.03 3.39
N ALA A 49 -0.67 -0.01 3.71
CA ALA A 49 -1.29 0.11 5.03
C ALA A 49 -2.25 -1.05 5.32
N VAL A 50 -3.05 -1.45 4.34
CA VAL A 50 -3.96 -2.60 4.44
C VAL A 50 -3.16 -3.90 4.60
N ALA A 51 -2.09 -4.09 3.81
CA ALA A 51 -1.21 -5.26 3.95
C ALA A 51 -0.65 -5.38 5.37
N LEU A 52 -0.10 -4.30 5.93
CA LEU A 52 0.40 -4.28 7.31
C LEU A 52 -0.69 -4.58 8.33
N ALA A 53 -1.91 -4.07 8.13
CA ALA A 53 -3.04 -4.33 9.01
C ALA A 53 -3.43 -5.81 9.00
N LEU A 54 -3.49 -6.44 7.82
CA LEU A 54 -3.75 -7.88 7.68
C LEU A 54 -2.65 -8.73 8.33
N GLU A 55 -1.40 -8.27 8.28
CA GLU A 55 -0.26 -8.91 8.95
C GLU A 55 -0.24 -8.67 10.47
N GLY A 56 -1.18 -7.90 11.04
CA GLY A 56 -1.18 -7.52 12.45
C GLY A 56 -0.01 -6.63 12.84
N ARG A 57 0.58 -5.91 11.87
CA ARG A 57 1.74 -5.03 12.06
C ARG A 57 1.31 -3.58 12.19
N GLN A 58 2.06 -2.81 12.97
CA GLN A 58 1.84 -1.39 13.10
C GLN A 58 2.11 -0.66 11.77
N ALA A 59 1.28 0.35 11.47
CA ALA A 59 1.49 1.26 10.36
C ALA A 59 2.91 1.85 10.35
N ARG A 60 3.47 1.99 9.14
CA ARG A 60 4.79 2.54 8.89
C ARG A 60 4.69 3.66 7.84
N PRO A 61 5.53 4.70 7.92
CA PRO A 61 5.63 5.68 6.85
C PRO A 61 5.98 5.00 5.53
N PHE A 62 5.15 5.22 4.51
CA PHE A 62 5.43 4.73 3.17
C PHE A 62 6.18 5.81 2.38
N PRO A 63 7.40 5.51 1.88
CA PRO A 63 8.27 6.53 1.29
C PRO A 63 7.67 7.11 0.01
N ASP A 64 8.04 8.34 -0.32
CA ASP A 64 7.87 8.91 -1.66
C ASP A 64 9.19 8.77 -2.42
N ALA A 65 9.27 7.84 -3.37
CA ALA A 65 10.47 7.59 -4.16
C ALA A 65 10.53 8.45 -5.44
N GLY A 66 9.59 9.40 -5.61
CA GLY A 66 9.50 10.28 -6.76
C GLY A 66 8.59 9.76 -7.87
N ALA A 67 8.25 10.64 -8.81
CA ALA A 67 7.19 10.42 -9.78
C ALA A 67 7.41 9.21 -10.71
N PHE A 68 8.66 8.90 -11.06
CA PHE A 68 9.00 7.76 -11.93
C PHE A 68 8.95 6.42 -11.20
N ALA A 69 9.11 6.42 -9.88
CA ALA A 69 9.03 5.21 -9.06
C ALA A 69 7.58 4.88 -8.64
N ALA A 70 6.61 5.78 -8.87
CA ALA A 70 5.23 5.59 -8.42
C ALA A 70 4.60 4.28 -8.93
N GLY A 71 4.90 3.88 -10.17
CA GLY A 71 4.47 2.58 -10.71
C GLY A 71 5.10 1.39 -10.00
N ASP A 72 6.40 1.46 -9.68
CA ASP A 72 7.10 0.41 -8.94
C ASP A 72 6.60 0.30 -7.49
N GLN A 73 6.36 1.44 -6.85
CA GLN A 73 5.81 1.50 -5.50
C GLN A 73 4.39 0.92 -5.45
N LEU A 74 3.57 1.13 -6.48
CA LEU A 74 2.26 0.50 -6.62
C LEU A 74 2.37 -1.02 -6.74
N ALA A 75 3.26 -1.51 -7.62
CA ALA A 75 3.46 -2.94 -7.80
C ALA A 75 3.88 -3.59 -6.48
N VAL A 76 4.91 -3.07 -5.79
CA VAL A 76 5.36 -3.60 -4.50
C VAL A 76 4.22 -3.65 -3.48
N ALA A 77 3.52 -2.53 -3.27
CA ALA A 77 2.44 -2.47 -2.28
C ALA A 77 1.26 -3.40 -2.61
N GLY A 78 0.94 -3.57 -3.90
CA GLY A 78 -0.11 -4.48 -4.35
C GLY A 78 0.26 -5.95 -4.17
N HIS A 79 1.53 -6.31 -4.45
CA HIS A 79 2.05 -7.66 -4.21
C HIS A 79 2.15 -7.99 -2.73
N ASP A 80 2.53 -7.03 -1.87
CA ASP A 80 2.51 -7.19 -0.41
C ASP A 80 1.09 -7.48 0.09
N LEU A 81 0.09 -6.74 -0.39
CA LEU A 81 -1.32 -6.99 -0.04
C LEU A 81 -1.80 -8.37 -0.53
N ALA A 82 -1.43 -8.76 -1.76
CA ALA A 82 -1.76 -10.07 -2.30
C ALA A 82 -1.16 -11.21 -1.44
N ALA A 83 0.09 -11.05 -1.01
CA ALA A 83 0.76 -12.01 -0.12
C ALA A 83 0.07 -12.08 1.26
N ALA A 84 -0.28 -10.95 1.85
CA ALA A 84 -1.01 -10.90 3.11
C ALA A 84 -2.39 -11.58 3.02
N LEU A 85 -3.13 -11.36 1.93
CA LEU A 85 -4.41 -12.02 1.67
C LEU A 85 -4.29 -13.54 1.50
N ALA A 86 -3.25 -14.00 0.80
CA ALA A 86 -2.98 -15.43 0.64
C ALA A 86 -2.66 -16.11 1.99
N ALA A 87 -1.98 -15.39 2.89
CA ALA A 87 -1.62 -15.88 4.22
C ALA A 87 -2.83 -16.04 5.17
N LEU A 88 -3.99 -15.46 4.86
CA LEU A 88 -5.25 -15.64 5.61
C LEU A 88 -5.87 -17.03 5.42
N GLY A 89 -5.32 -17.88 4.54
CA GLY A 89 -5.80 -19.25 4.33
C GLY A 89 -5.68 -20.12 5.58
N PRO A 90 -6.26 -21.35 5.57
CA PRO A 90 -6.28 -22.21 6.74
C PRO A 90 -4.86 -22.37 7.25
N ALA A 91 -4.60 -21.85 8.45
CA ALA A 91 -3.32 -21.91 9.10
C ALA A 91 -2.80 -23.34 8.99
N ALA A 92 -1.81 -23.56 8.12
CA ALA A 92 -1.08 -24.81 8.10
C ALA A 92 -0.53 -24.98 9.52
N GLY A 93 -0.98 -26.04 10.18
CA GLY A 93 -0.97 -26.17 11.63
C GLY A 93 0.37 -25.90 12.29
N ALA A 94 0.27 -25.34 13.50
CA ALA A 94 1.25 -25.32 14.57
C ALA A 94 2.61 -26.00 14.32
N ALA A 95 3.65 -25.17 14.21
CA ALA A 95 4.99 -25.42 14.74
C ALA A 95 5.62 -24.04 15.02
N ALA A 96 6.18 -23.70 16.17
CA ALA A 96 6.40 -24.40 17.42
C ALA A 96 6.51 -23.34 18.52
N GLY A 97 6.02 -23.67 19.71
CA GLY A 97 6.43 -22.95 20.91
C GLY A 97 7.88 -23.27 21.24
N SER A 98 8.66 -22.24 21.56
CA SER A 98 9.52 -22.27 22.73
C SER A 98 9.68 -20.86 23.28
N ALA A 99 9.34 -20.73 24.55
CA ALA A 99 9.51 -19.58 25.38
C ALA A 99 10.98 -19.27 25.67
N GLY A 100 11.24 -18.01 26.03
CA GLY A 100 12.10 -17.68 27.16
C GLY A 100 13.39 -16.92 26.84
N GLY A 101 13.52 -15.71 27.37
CA GLY A 101 14.81 -15.08 27.67
C GLY A 101 14.82 -13.56 27.53
N GLY A 102 14.65 -12.85 28.64
CA GLY A 102 14.67 -11.39 28.74
C GLY A 102 16.05 -10.74 28.97
N GLY A 103 16.01 -9.41 29.15
CA GLY A 103 17.13 -8.52 29.55
C GLY A 103 17.61 -7.66 28.38
N ASP A 104 17.14 -6.41 28.19
CA ASP A 104 17.65 -5.15 28.81
C ASP A 104 19.12 -4.84 28.42
N SER A 105 19.61 -3.62 28.18
CA SER A 105 19.15 -2.25 28.40
C SER A 105 19.98 -1.24 27.54
N THR A 106 19.39 -0.07 27.31
CA THR A 106 19.94 1.30 27.19
C THR A 106 21.20 1.62 26.34
N GLY A 107 21.06 2.62 25.46
CA GLY A 107 22.19 3.41 24.96
C GLY A 107 21.78 4.36 23.83
N GLY A 108 21.26 5.54 24.17
CA GLY A 108 20.93 6.58 23.20
C GLY A 108 22.16 7.23 22.56
N SER A 109 21.96 7.80 21.38
CA SER A 109 22.56 9.08 21.00
C SER A 109 21.85 9.66 19.78
N ASP A 110 21.30 10.85 20.02
CA ASP A 110 20.95 11.87 19.05
C ASP A 110 22.01 12.04 17.97
N ARG A 111 21.53 12.20 16.73
CA ARG A 111 21.92 13.33 15.88
C ARG A 111 20.93 13.47 14.73
N GLY A 112 20.09 14.49 14.83
CA GLY A 112 19.17 14.90 13.78
C GLY A 112 19.90 15.38 12.52
N SER A 113 19.20 15.22 11.40
CA SER A 113 19.37 16.09 10.24
C SER A 113 18.00 16.20 9.58
N GLY A 114 17.33 17.31 9.88
CA GLY A 114 16.05 17.67 9.27
C GLY A 114 16.17 17.81 7.76
N ARG A 115 15.22 17.21 7.05
CA ARG A 115 14.96 17.52 5.64
C ARG A 115 13.47 17.41 5.35
N GLY A 116 12.80 18.54 5.52
CA GLY A 116 11.65 18.96 4.72
C GLY A 116 10.41 18.09 4.83
N ASP A 117 9.75 18.16 5.98
CA ASP A 117 8.32 17.89 6.08
C ASP A 117 7.57 18.85 5.16
N ARG A 118 7.32 18.41 3.93
CA ARG A 118 6.11 18.82 3.24
C ARG A 118 5.05 17.84 3.71
N GLU A 119 4.40 18.18 4.82
CA GLU A 119 3.11 17.61 5.17
C GLU A 119 2.17 17.86 3.98
N GLY A 120 2.07 16.87 3.10
CA GLY A 120 0.95 16.79 2.20
C GLY A 120 -0.29 16.68 3.07
N GLY A 121 -1.09 17.75 3.11
CA GLY A 121 -2.40 17.73 3.74
C GLY A 121 -3.21 16.52 3.26
N PRO A 122 -4.26 16.12 3.99
CA PRO A 122 -4.94 14.85 3.78
C PRO A 122 -5.34 14.73 2.30
N VAL A 123 -4.62 13.87 1.59
CA VAL A 123 -4.95 13.51 0.22
C VAL A 123 -6.20 12.67 0.34
N VAL A 124 -7.36 13.31 0.14
CA VAL A 124 -8.63 12.64 0.03
C VAL A 124 -8.59 11.87 -1.29
N LEU A 125 -8.15 10.62 -1.22
CA LEU A 125 -8.38 9.66 -2.28
C LEU A 125 -9.89 9.67 -2.61
N PRO A 126 -10.28 9.52 -3.89
CA PRO A 126 -11.68 9.31 -4.26
C PRO A 126 -12.29 8.03 -3.69
N VAL A 127 -11.52 7.25 -2.90
CA VAL A 127 -12.02 6.21 -2.00
C VAL A 127 -11.45 6.48 -0.60
N PRO A 128 -12.26 6.84 0.41
CA PRO A 128 -11.81 6.86 1.78
C PRO A 128 -11.65 5.42 2.25
N LEU A 129 -10.50 4.81 1.93
CA LEU A 129 -10.07 3.54 2.53
C LEU A 129 -9.80 3.68 4.05
N GLY A 130 -9.98 4.88 4.61
CA GLY A 130 -10.15 5.12 6.04
C GLY A 130 -11.52 4.70 6.60
N SER A 131 -12.39 4.13 5.77
CA SER A 131 -13.67 3.51 6.16
C SER A 131 -13.69 2.00 5.93
N LEU A 132 -12.57 1.38 5.51
CA LEU A 132 -12.40 -0.03 5.86
C LEU A 132 -12.52 -0.03 7.38
N PRO A 133 -13.48 -0.78 7.97
CA PRO A 133 -13.38 -1.01 9.40
C PRO A 133 -11.94 -1.46 9.68
N ALA A 134 -11.48 -1.38 10.92
CA ALA A 134 -10.67 -2.50 11.37
C ALA A 134 -11.57 -3.73 11.21
N GLY A 135 -11.70 -4.20 9.96
CA GLY A 135 -12.54 -5.30 9.58
C GLY A 135 -11.98 -6.42 10.38
N ASP A 136 -12.87 -7.23 10.93
CA ASP A 136 -12.43 -8.53 11.38
C ASP A 136 -11.55 -9.11 10.25
N PRO A 137 -10.27 -9.42 10.49
CA PRO A 137 -9.38 -10.00 9.48
C PRO A 137 -9.98 -11.27 8.82
N ALA A 138 -11.11 -11.76 9.36
CA ALA A 138 -12.00 -12.77 8.83
C ALA A 138 -12.57 -12.54 7.41
N ASP A 139 -12.62 -11.33 6.83
CA ASP A 139 -13.17 -11.15 5.45
C ASP A 139 -12.17 -10.62 4.42
N GLY A 140 -11.14 -11.43 4.14
CA GLY A 140 -10.18 -11.15 3.07
C GLY A 140 -10.80 -11.02 1.67
N ALA A 141 -12.01 -11.54 1.43
CA ALA A 141 -12.70 -11.37 0.15
C ALA A 141 -13.22 -9.94 -0.04
N ALA A 142 -13.77 -9.33 1.01
CA ALA A 142 -14.17 -7.92 0.99
C ALA A 142 -12.97 -6.99 0.75
N VAL A 143 -11.85 -7.26 1.44
CA VAL A 143 -10.60 -6.48 1.26
C VAL A 143 -10.09 -6.58 -0.18
N LEU A 144 -10.09 -7.79 -0.75
CA LEU A 144 -9.69 -7.99 -2.15
C LEU A 144 -10.58 -7.20 -3.12
N ALA A 145 -11.90 -7.24 -2.92
CA ALA A 145 -12.85 -6.53 -3.78
C ALA A 145 -12.66 -5.00 -3.72
N GLU A 146 -12.43 -4.45 -2.53
CA GLU A 146 -12.19 -3.01 -2.35
C GLU A 146 -10.84 -2.57 -2.94
N ALA A 147 -9.79 -3.37 -2.77
CA ALA A 147 -8.50 -3.12 -3.39
C ALA A 147 -8.60 -3.09 -4.92
N LEU A 148 -9.32 -4.04 -5.52
CA LEU A 148 -9.58 -4.06 -6.96
C LEU A 148 -10.36 -2.83 -7.43
N ALA A 149 -11.39 -2.42 -6.69
CA ALA A 149 -12.16 -1.22 -6.99
C ALA A 149 -11.29 0.05 -6.92
N ALA A 150 -10.41 0.16 -5.93
CA ALA A 150 -9.49 1.29 -5.80
C ALA A 150 -8.46 1.35 -6.94
N VAL A 151 -7.94 0.20 -7.37
CA VAL A 151 -7.04 0.10 -8.55
C VAL A 151 -7.77 0.54 -9.81
N ALA A 152 -9.00 0.06 -10.04
CA ALA A 152 -9.80 0.44 -11.20
C ALA A 152 -10.12 1.95 -11.22
N ALA A 153 -10.60 2.52 -10.12
CA ALA A 153 -10.90 3.94 -10.00
C ALA A 153 -9.67 4.81 -10.27
N THR A 154 -8.50 4.42 -9.75
CA THR A 154 -7.25 5.13 -9.99
C THR A 154 -6.80 5.01 -11.44
N ALA A 155 -7.00 3.85 -12.06
CA ALA A 155 -6.68 3.61 -13.46
C ALA A 155 -7.52 4.48 -14.42
N GLU A 156 -8.79 4.69 -14.10
CA GLU A 156 -9.73 5.58 -14.80
C GLU A 156 -9.38 7.05 -14.60
N LEU A 157 -9.12 7.46 -13.36
CA LEU A 157 -8.69 8.82 -13.03
C LEU A 157 -7.43 9.25 -13.80
N CYS A 158 -6.53 8.29 -14.03
CA CYS A 158 -5.22 8.51 -14.66
C CYS A 158 -5.16 8.17 -16.16
N ALA A 159 -6.27 7.75 -16.78
CA ALA A 159 -6.33 7.57 -18.23
C ALA A 159 -5.95 8.88 -18.98
#